data_AF-A0A3N4MAK9-F1
#
_entry.id   AF-A0A3N4MAK9-F1
#
_cell.length_a   1.000
_cell.length_b   1.000
_cell.length_c   1.000
_cell.angle_alpha   90.00
_cell.angle_beta   90.00
_cell.angle_gamma   90.00
#
_symmetry.space_group_name_H-M   'P 1'
#
loop_
_entity.id
_entity.type
_entity.pdbx_description
1 polymer ?
#
loop_
_entity_poly.entity_id
_entity_poly.type
_entity_poly.pdbx_seq_one_letter_code
_entity_poly.pdbx_strand_id
1 'polypeptide(L)'
;MESSWGDLPAAGQMVSTIIVSPQSGQNIAANTEFNIVLQVSNLEAGSFTNPDNTYYSAPQTLKNGRIVGHTHVTVQELGGSLKPTQPPNAETFAFFKGINDDEDGNGQLQAVVSNSLPAGFYRVCTMNSASNHQPVIMPVAQRGAQDDCVRFMVGQKQNNGGNKGGKNGGRGRLMSFRT
;
A
#
# COMPACT_ATOMS: atom_id res chain seq x y z
N MET A 1 -11.73 13.19 20.94
CA MET A 1 -13.13 13.37 20.49
C MET A 1 -13.60 11.97 20.13
N GLU A 2 -14.52 11.41 20.89
CA GLU A 2 -15.10 10.10 20.58
C GLU A 2 -16.14 10.29 19.48
N SER A 3 -15.92 9.66 18.34
CA SER A 3 -16.94 9.51 17.30
C SER A 3 -17.77 8.26 17.59
N SER A 4 -18.94 8.11 16.95
CA SER A 4 -19.69 6.83 16.97
C SER A 4 -18.87 5.63 16.47
N TRP A 5 -17.70 5.87 15.88
CA TRP A 5 -16.79 4.89 15.33
C TRP A 5 -15.50 4.70 16.15
N GLY A 6 -15.38 5.39 17.29
CA GLY A 6 -14.23 5.33 18.19
C GLY A 6 -13.40 6.60 18.23
N ASP A 7 -12.20 6.47 18.76
CA ASP A 7 -11.27 7.56 19.00
C ASP A 7 -10.64 8.08 17.70
N LEU A 8 -10.49 9.40 17.60
CA LEU A 8 -9.80 10.06 16.51
C LEU A 8 -8.39 10.48 16.95
N PRO A 9 -7.33 10.17 16.18
CA PRO A 9 -5.99 10.67 16.47
C PRO A 9 -5.93 12.19 16.28
N ALA A 10 -4.85 12.82 16.75
CA ALA A 10 -4.56 14.21 16.40
C ALA A 10 -4.20 14.33 14.90
N ALA A 11 -4.35 15.52 14.30
CA ALA A 11 -4.04 15.72 12.89
C ALA A 11 -2.58 15.35 12.53
N GLY A 12 -1.63 15.57 13.43
CA GLY A 12 -0.22 15.16 13.25
C GLY A 12 0.05 13.67 13.49
N GLN A 13 -0.97 12.90 13.90
CA GLN A 13 -0.92 11.45 14.16
C GLN A 13 -1.78 10.68 13.16
N MET A 14 -2.05 11.28 12.00
CA MET A 14 -2.73 10.62 10.90
C MET A 14 -1.84 9.53 10.29
N VAL A 15 -2.41 8.33 10.11
CA VAL A 15 -1.81 7.21 9.37
C VAL A 15 -1.50 7.60 7.93
N SER A 16 -0.32 7.20 7.47
CA SER A 16 0.09 7.30 6.06
C SER A 16 1.00 6.13 5.72
N THR A 17 0.79 5.55 4.54
CA THR A 17 1.56 4.41 4.05
C THR A 17 2.19 4.73 2.70
N ILE A 18 3.37 4.18 2.44
CA ILE A 18 3.98 4.11 1.11
C ILE A 18 4.48 2.68 0.87
N ILE A 19 4.26 2.16 -0.33
CA ILE A 19 4.79 0.88 -0.77
C ILE A 19 6.22 1.10 -1.28
N VAL A 20 7.18 0.47 -0.61
CA VAL A 20 8.62 0.52 -0.96
C VAL A 20 8.96 -0.51 -2.03
N SER A 21 8.33 -1.70 -1.96
CA SER A 21 8.49 -2.78 -2.94
C SER A 21 7.16 -3.52 -3.13
N PRO A 22 6.78 -3.90 -4.36
CA PRO A 22 7.43 -3.54 -5.62
C PRO A 22 7.33 -2.03 -5.90
N GLN A 23 8.25 -1.47 -6.67
CA GLN A 23 8.15 -0.09 -7.15
C GLN A 23 7.12 0.02 -8.28
N SER A 24 6.53 1.21 -8.45
CA SER A 24 5.63 1.49 -9.58
C SER A 24 6.34 1.26 -10.92
N GLY A 25 5.73 0.45 -11.79
CA GLY A 25 6.28 0.05 -13.08
C GLY A 25 7.38 -1.01 -13.01
N GLN A 26 7.75 -1.50 -11.82
CA GLN A 26 8.73 -2.58 -11.70
C GLN A 26 8.23 -3.84 -12.42
N ASN A 27 9.14 -4.56 -13.05
CA ASN A 27 8.87 -5.88 -13.61
C ASN A 27 9.61 -6.94 -12.80
N ILE A 28 8.86 -7.76 -12.08
CA ILE A 28 9.42 -8.86 -11.29
C ILE A 28 9.40 -10.15 -12.11
N ALA A 29 10.27 -11.09 -11.76
CA ALA A 29 10.28 -12.39 -12.41
C ALA A 29 8.96 -13.13 -12.14
N ALA A 30 8.37 -13.72 -13.18
CA ALA A 30 7.21 -14.58 -13.00
C ALA A 30 7.59 -15.82 -12.18
N ASN A 31 6.61 -16.34 -11.47
CA ASN A 31 6.73 -17.58 -10.72
C ASN A 31 7.91 -17.60 -9.71
N THR A 32 8.28 -16.41 -9.20
CA THR A 32 9.35 -16.24 -8.22
C THR A 32 8.79 -15.58 -6.96
N GLU A 33 9.27 -15.99 -5.80
CA GLU A 33 8.97 -15.34 -4.52
C GLU A 33 9.51 -13.91 -4.50
N PHE A 34 8.75 -13.01 -3.89
CA PHE A 34 9.19 -11.64 -3.63
C PHE A 34 8.49 -11.08 -2.40
N ASN A 35 9.01 -9.95 -1.92
CA ASN A 35 8.49 -9.24 -0.76
C ASN A 35 7.74 -7.98 -1.17
N ILE A 36 6.53 -7.85 -0.64
CA ILE A 36 5.86 -6.56 -0.53
C ILE A 36 6.40 -5.90 0.73
N VAL A 37 6.95 -4.70 0.59
CA VAL A 37 7.53 -3.94 1.70
C VAL A 37 6.83 -2.59 1.77
N LEU A 38 6.36 -2.24 2.97
CA LEU A 38 5.62 -1.03 3.26
C LEU A 38 6.38 -0.20 4.28
N GLN A 39 6.22 1.11 4.20
CA GLN A 39 6.57 2.02 5.28
C GLN A 39 5.28 2.69 5.76
N VAL A 40 4.95 2.49 7.03
CA VAL A 40 3.74 3.00 7.67
C VAL A 40 4.11 3.99 8.77
N SER A 41 3.44 5.13 8.79
CA SER A 41 3.57 6.14 9.85
C SER A 41 2.31 6.18 10.70
N ASN A 42 2.48 6.48 11.99
CA ASN A 42 1.40 6.78 12.94
C ASN A 42 0.34 5.68 13.16
N LEU A 43 0.71 4.42 12.92
CA LEU A 43 -0.08 3.24 13.26
C LEU A 43 0.62 2.47 14.39
N GLU A 44 -0.11 2.06 15.41
CA GLU A 44 0.31 1.03 16.35
C GLU A 44 -0.10 -0.32 15.74
N ALA A 45 0.77 -0.81 14.86
CA ALA A 45 0.57 -2.05 14.11
C ALA A 45 0.63 -3.29 15.02
N GLY A 46 0.26 -4.45 14.48
CA GLY A 46 0.29 -5.75 15.19
C GLY A 46 -1.02 -6.13 15.89
N SER A 47 -2.02 -5.24 15.90
CA SER A 47 -3.31 -5.53 16.55
C SER A 47 -4.35 -6.05 15.57
N PHE A 48 -4.60 -7.36 15.64
CA PHE A 48 -5.57 -8.09 14.81
C PHE A 48 -6.53 -8.90 15.68
N THR A 49 -7.80 -8.97 15.28
CA THR A 49 -8.82 -9.83 15.91
C THR A 49 -9.43 -10.78 14.88
N ASN A 50 -9.97 -11.92 15.33
CA ASN A 50 -10.50 -12.94 14.43
C ASN A 50 -11.76 -12.43 13.69
N PRO A 51 -11.70 -12.20 12.36
CA PRO A 51 -12.83 -11.65 11.61
C PRO A 51 -14.09 -12.52 11.65
N ASP A 52 -14.00 -13.83 11.90
CA ASP A 52 -15.19 -14.69 11.98
C ASP A 52 -16.12 -14.31 13.15
N ASN A 53 -15.57 -13.67 14.18
CA ASN A 53 -16.30 -13.37 15.42
C ASN A 53 -16.33 -11.88 15.79
N THR A 54 -15.34 -11.10 15.36
CA THR A 54 -15.14 -9.72 15.83
C THR A 54 -15.11 -8.67 14.71
N TYR A 55 -15.53 -9.03 13.50
CA TYR A 55 -15.56 -8.08 12.37
C TYR A 55 -16.49 -6.90 12.68
N TYR A 56 -15.92 -5.70 12.74
CA TYR A 56 -16.58 -4.45 13.12
C TYR A 56 -17.27 -4.48 14.49
N SER A 57 -16.87 -5.39 15.39
CA SER A 57 -17.57 -5.60 16.66
C SER A 57 -17.20 -4.59 17.75
N ALA A 58 -16.12 -3.82 17.59
CA ALA A 58 -15.73 -2.78 18.54
C ALA A 58 -15.06 -1.58 17.85
N PRO A 59 -15.18 -0.38 18.45
CA PRO A 59 -14.70 0.87 17.86
C PRO A 59 -13.18 0.96 17.76
N GLN A 60 -12.70 1.93 16.98
CA GLN A 60 -11.28 2.27 16.89
C GLN A 60 -10.78 2.80 18.24
N THR A 61 -9.58 2.39 18.65
CA THR A 61 -8.92 2.87 19.88
C THR A 61 -7.55 3.45 19.56
N LEU A 62 -7.02 4.27 20.48
CA LEU A 62 -5.67 4.80 20.38
C LEU A 62 -4.75 4.24 21.46
N LYS A 63 -3.46 4.11 21.10
CA LYS A 63 -2.35 3.91 22.02
C LYS A 63 -1.29 4.94 21.67
N ASN A 64 -0.82 5.70 22.66
CA ASN A 64 0.11 6.83 22.45
C ASN A 64 -0.38 7.85 21.39
N GLY A 65 -1.70 8.04 21.25
CA GLY A 65 -2.28 8.94 20.26
C GLY A 65 -2.31 8.43 18.82
N ARG A 66 -1.83 7.20 18.58
CA ARG A 66 -1.84 6.49 17.29
C ARG A 66 -2.92 5.43 17.28
N ILE A 67 -3.47 5.15 16.10
CA ILE A 67 -4.53 4.14 15.93
C ILE A 67 -3.96 2.75 16.17
N VAL A 68 -4.65 1.94 16.99
CA VAL A 68 -4.30 0.54 17.22
C VAL A 68 -4.95 -0.34 16.15
N GLY A 69 -4.13 -1.10 15.43
CA GLY A 69 -4.64 -1.85 14.29
C GLY A 69 -3.58 -2.65 13.55
N HIS A 70 -3.83 -2.86 12.26
CA HIS A 70 -2.97 -3.64 11.37
C HIS A 70 -3.16 -3.20 9.92
N THR A 71 -2.33 -3.74 9.03
CA THR A 71 -2.36 -3.39 7.61
C THR A 71 -2.61 -4.64 6.77
N HIS A 72 -3.49 -4.55 5.79
CA HIS A 72 -3.62 -5.57 4.75
C HIS A 72 -2.88 -5.15 3.49
N VAL A 73 -2.42 -6.13 2.73
CA VAL A 73 -1.99 -5.95 1.33
C VAL A 73 -2.81 -6.83 0.42
N THR A 74 -3.26 -6.26 -0.70
CA THR A 74 -4.01 -6.98 -1.72
C THR A 74 -3.36 -6.77 -3.08
N VAL A 75 -3.08 -7.87 -3.78
CA VAL A 75 -2.61 -7.85 -5.17
C VAL A 75 -3.76 -8.25 -6.08
N GLN A 76 -4.06 -7.42 -7.07
CA GLN A 76 -5.11 -7.69 -8.06
C GLN A 76 -4.54 -7.59 -9.47
N GLU A 77 -5.01 -8.47 -10.34
CA GLU A 77 -4.71 -8.42 -11.77
C GLU A 77 -5.48 -7.26 -12.44
N LEU A 78 -4.81 -6.56 -13.36
CA LEU A 78 -5.33 -5.41 -14.09
C LEU A 78 -5.71 -5.76 -15.54
N GLY A 79 -5.63 -7.03 -15.91
CA GLY A 79 -5.76 -7.50 -17.29
C GLY A 79 -4.52 -7.16 -18.11
N GLY A 80 -4.71 -6.59 -19.30
CA GLY A 80 -3.65 -6.47 -20.31
C GLY A 80 -2.68 -5.28 -20.18
N SER A 81 -2.78 -4.42 -19.16
CA SER A 81 -1.85 -3.29 -18.99
C SER A 81 -1.83 -2.69 -17.57
N LEU A 82 -0.81 -1.87 -17.26
CA LEU A 82 -0.79 -1.03 -16.04
C LEU A 82 -1.74 0.17 -16.07
N LYS A 83 -2.47 0.37 -17.17
CA LYS A 83 -3.37 1.52 -17.36
C LYS A 83 -4.80 1.04 -17.68
N PRO A 84 -5.39 0.17 -16.85
CA PRO A 84 -6.77 -0.21 -17.05
C PRO A 84 -7.68 1.02 -16.87
N THR A 85 -8.79 1.03 -17.59
CA THR A 85 -9.85 2.05 -17.44
C THR A 85 -11.06 1.51 -16.69
N GLN A 86 -11.08 0.20 -16.40
CA GLN A 86 -12.10 -0.46 -15.59
C GLN A 86 -11.49 -0.91 -14.25
N PRO A 87 -12.18 -0.71 -13.13
CA PRO A 87 -11.71 -1.23 -11.84
C PRO A 87 -11.73 -2.77 -11.86
N PRO A 88 -10.77 -3.44 -11.22
CA PRO A 88 -10.87 -4.88 -11.01
C PRO A 88 -12.03 -5.20 -10.03
N ASN A 89 -12.59 -6.41 -10.14
CA ASN A 89 -13.60 -6.89 -9.21
C ASN A 89 -13.04 -6.90 -7.77
N ALA A 90 -13.77 -6.34 -6.81
CA ALA A 90 -13.34 -6.28 -5.41
C ALA A 90 -13.29 -7.65 -4.72
N GLU A 91 -14.02 -8.65 -5.24
CA GLU A 91 -14.04 -10.02 -4.70
C GLU A 91 -12.86 -10.87 -5.20
N THR A 92 -12.09 -10.39 -6.18
CA THR A 92 -10.99 -11.16 -6.79
C THR A 92 -9.64 -10.55 -6.46
N PHE A 93 -8.72 -11.41 -6.01
CA PHE A 93 -7.33 -11.05 -5.74
C PHE A 93 -6.41 -12.22 -6.10
N ALA A 94 -5.21 -11.89 -6.57
CA ALA A 94 -4.15 -12.86 -6.82
C ALA A 94 -3.37 -13.19 -5.52
N PHE A 95 -3.33 -12.23 -4.58
CA PHE A 95 -2.73 -12.41 -3.27
C PHE A 95 -3.41 -11.48 -2.26
N PHE A 96 -3.59 -11.96 -1.03
CA PHE A 96 -4.05 -11.17 0.11
C PHE A 96 -3.27 -11.59 1.35
N LYS A 97 -2.89 -10.61 2.17
CA LYS A 97 -2.28 -10.87 3.48
C LYS A 97 -2.65 -9.75 4.45
N GLY A 98 -3.20 -10.13 5.60
CA GLY A 98 -3.15 -9.30 6.80
C GLY A 98 -1.76 -9.40 7.43
N ILE A 99 -1.07 -8.27 7.56
CA ILE A 99 0.21 -8.15 8.24
C ILE A 99 -0.11 -7.88 9.70
N ASN A 100 -0.05 -8.94 10.50
CA ASN A 100 -0.39 -8.92 11.92
C ASN A 100 0.86 -8.86 12.81
N ASP A 101 2.04 -8.82 12.20
CA ASP A 101 3.30 -8.69 12.91
C ASP A 101 3.46 -7.24 13.40
N ASP A 102 4.17 -7.07 14.51
CA ASP A 102 4.64 -5.76 14.92
C ASP A 102 5.55 -5.17 13.83
N GLU A 103 5.57 -3.85 13.72
CA GLU A 103 6.51 -3.15 12.86
C GLU A 103 7.96 -3.27 13.38
N ASP A 104 8.95 -3.04 12.51
CA ASP A 104 10.38 -3.25 12.79
C ASP A 104 11.04 -2.26 13.80
N GLY A 105 10.24 -1.45 14.49
CA GLY A 105 10.62 -0.31 15.30
C GLY A 105 10.77 1.01 14.53
N ASN A 106 10.73 0.98 13.19
CA ASN A 106 10.84 2.14 12.31
C ASN A 106 9.63 2.32 11.38
N GLY A 107 8.57 1.53 11.53
CA GLY A 107 7.33 1.55 10.77
C GLY A 107 7.34 0.65 9.53
N GLN A 108 8.34 -0.20 9.33
CA GLN A 108 8.37 -1.12 8.20
C GLN A 108 7.48 -2.34 8.46
N LEU A 109 6.69 -2.70 7.45
CA LEU A 109 5.88 -3.92 7.43
C LEU A 109 6.17 -4.71 6.15
N GLN A 110 6.05 -6.03 6.22
CA GLN A 110 6.39 -6.92 5.12
C GLN A 110 5.35 -8.03 4.93
N ALA A 111 5.11 -8.40 3.67
CA ALA A 111 4.41 -9.62 3.30
C ALA A 111 5.20 -10.40 2.25
N VAL A 112 5.43 -11.68 2.50
CA VAL A 112 6.06 -12.61 1.54
C VAL A 112 5.00 -13.14 0.59
N VAL A 113 5.21 -12.98 -0.71
CA VAL A 113 4.38 -13.58 -1.76
C VAL A 113 5.01 -14.91 -2.19
N SER A 114 4.77 -15.96 -1.40
CA SER A 114 5.34 -17.29 -1.61
C SER A 114 4.68 -18.06 -2.75
N ASN A 115 3.36 -17.90 -2.91
CA ASN A 115 2.61 -18.38 -4.06
C ASN A 115 2.79 -17.37 -5.19
N SER A 116 3.89 -17.57 -5.89
CA SER A 116 4.37 -16.73 -6.97
C SER A 116 3.30 -16.31 -7.98
N LEU A 117 3.43 -15.11 -8.55
CA LEU A 117 2.46 -14.58 -9.52
C LEU A 117 2.77 -15.04 -10.96
N PRO A 118 1.75 -15.42 -11.75
CA PRO A 118 1.89 -15.58 -13.19
C PRO A 118 2.31 -14.29 -13.90
N ALA A 119 2.76 -14.40 -15.14
CA ALA A 119 3.07 -13.23 -15.94
C ALA A 119 1.80 -12.38 -16.21
N GLY A 120 1.86 -11.09 -15.95
CA GLY A 120 0.70 -10.21 -16.06
C GLY A 120 0.98 -8.78 -15.59
N PHE A 121 -0.10 -8.01 -15.45
CA PHE A 121 -0.10 -6.63 -14.95
C PHE A 121 -0.92 -6.58 -13.68
N TYR A 122 -0.36 -6.02 -12.62
CA TYR A 122 -0.94 -6.08 -11.29
C TYR A 122 -0.95 -4.71 -10.63
N ARG A 123 -1.85 -4.53 -9.67
CA ARG A 123 -1.71 -3.51 -8.61
C ARG A 123 -1.54 -4.21 -7.27
N VAL A 124 -0.72 -3.64 -6.41
CA VAL A 124 -0.73 -3.92 -4.98
C VAL A 124 -1.22 -2.67 -4.26
N CYS A 125 -2.16 -2.83 -3.34
CA CYS A 125 -2.71 -1.77 -2.53
C CYS A 125 -2.67 -2.15 -1.05
N THR A 126 -2.51 -1.16 -0.18
CA THR A 126 -2.65 -1.33 1.26
C THR A 126 -4.07 -1.04 1.73
N MET A 127 -4.47 -1.62 2.86
CA MET A 127 -5.67 -1.24 3.60
C MET A 127 -5.32 -1.20 5.08
N ASN A 128 -5.13 0.00 5.63
CA ASN A 128 -4.92 0.18 7.06
C ASN A 128 -6.26 0.09 7.80
N SER A 129 -6.31 -0.75 8.82
CA SER A 129 -7.50 -1.01 9.61
C SER A 129 -7.22 -0.85 11.11
N ALA A 130 -8.26 -0.56 11.87
CA ALA A 130 -8.23 -0.77 13.31
C ALA A 130 -8.36 -2.28 13.64
N SER A 131 -8.18 -2.67 14.90
CA SER A 131 -8.11 -4.09 15.31
C SER A 131 -9.30 -4.97 14.88
N ASN A 132 -10.50 -4.39 14.75
CA ASN A 132 -11.72 -5.08 14.34
C ASN A 132 -12.04 -4.89 12.84
N HIS A 133 -11.03 -4.61 12.03
CA HIS A 133 -11.06 -4.56 10.56
C HIS A 133 -11.67 -3.32 9.93
N GLN A 134 -12.27 -2.40 10.69
CA GLN A 134 -12.79 -1.16 10.11
C GLN A 134 -11.64 -0.32 9.53
N PRO A 135 -11.83 0.33 8.36
CA PRO A 135 -10.84 1.27 7.85
C PRO A 135 -10.51 2.33 8.90
N VAL A 136 -9.25 2.77 8.95
CA VAL A 136 -8.84 3.80 9.91
C VAL A 136 -9.61 5.11 9.70
N ILE A 137 -10.09 5.69 10.80
CA ILE A 137 -10.91 6.90 10.81
C ILE A 137 -10.08 8.06 11.35
N MET A 138 -10.08 9.17 10.61
CA MET A 138 -9.08 10.22 10.70
C MET A 138 -9.74 11.59 10.94
N PRO A 139 -9.09 12.51 11.68
CA PRO A 139 -9.71 13.73 12.21
C PRO A 139 -9.98 14.83 11.19
N VAL A 140 -9.41 14.75 9.98
CA VAL A 140 -9.43 15.84 8.99
C VAL A 140 -9.96 15.34 7.65
N ALA A 141 -10.96 16.03 7.07
CA ALA A 141 -11.50 15.67 5.77
C ALA A 141 -10.53 15.97 4.60
N GLN A 142 -9.89 17.14 4.61
CA GLN A 142 -8.92 17.57 3.61
C GLN A 142 -7.52 17.03 3.94
N ARG A 143 -7.28 15.75 3.63
CA ARG A 143 -6.04 15.04 3.92
C ARG A 143 -5.62 14.16 2.74
N GLY A 144 -4.38 13.67 2.77
CA GLY A 144 -3.94 12.58 1.89
C GLY A 144 -4.65 11.26 2.24
N ALA A 145 -4.69 10.33 1.29
CA ALA A 145 -5.14 8.97 1.57
C ALA A 145 -4.18 8.30 2.55
N GLN A 146 -4.72 7.51 3.47
CA GLN A 146 -3.92 6.73 4.42
C GLN A 146 -3.21 5.54 3.76
N ASP A 147 -3.76 5.06 2.63
CA ASP A 147 -3.31 3.88 1.91
C ASP A 147 -2.55 4.25 0.63
N ASP A 148 -1.72 3.32 0.16
CA ASP A 148 -0.99 3.45 -1.10
C ASP A 148 -1.34 2.31 -2.07
N CYS A 149 -1.16 2.59 -3.36
CA CYS A 149 -1.34 1.63 -4.43
C CYS A 149 -0.27 1.84 -5.51
N VAL A 150 0.52 0.81 -5.78
CA VAL A 150 1.47 0.80 -6.89
C VAL A 150 1.11 -0.26 -7.91
N ARG A 151 1.39 0.01 -9.17
CA ARG A 151 1.12 -0.91 -10.28
C ARG A 151 2.44 -1.48 -10.78
N PHE A 152 2.51 -2.79 -10.97
CA PHE A 152 3.73 -3.48 -11.36
C PHE A 152 3.44 -4.60 -12.36
N MET A 153 4.50 -5.08 -12.99
CA MET A 153 4.48 -6.13 -14.00
C MET A 153 5.11 -7.39 -13.41
N VAL A 154 4.65 -8.53 -13.91
CA VAL A 154 5.25 -9.83 -13.63
C VAL A 154 5.57 -10.50 -14.95
N GLY A 155 6.80 -11.00 -15.10
CA GLY A 155 7.21 -11.81 -16.25
C GLY A 155 7.10 -11.14 -17.61
N GLN A 156 7.00 -9.82 -17.68
CA GLN A 156 6.94 -9.13 -18.96
C GLN A 156 8.33 -9.20 -19.62
N LYS A 157 8.38 -9.33 -20.94
CA LYS A 157 9.67 -9.18 -21.63
C LYS A 157 10.13 -7.76 -21.38
N GLN A 158 11.33 -7.58 -20.79
CA GLN A 158 11.96 -6.27 -20.80
C GLN A 158 12.08 -5.86 -22.26
N ASN A 159 11.29 -4.87 -22.69
CA ASN A 159 11.65 -4.12 -23.87
C ASN A 159 12.95 -3.44 -23.48
N ASN A 160 14.07 -4.04 -23.85
CA ASN A 160 15.34 -3.35 -24.00
C ASN A 160 15.10 -2.32 -25.12
N GLY A 161 14.39 -1.25 -24.78
CA GLY A 161 14.30 -0.03 -25.57
C GLY A 161 15.70 0.54 -25.55
N GLY A 162 16.55 0.00 -26.44
CA GLY A 162 17.91 0.43 -26.59
C GLY A 162 17.91 1.93 -26.76
N ASN A 163 18.47 2.64 -25.77
CA ASN A 163 18.81 4.03 -25.93
C ASN A 163 20.05 4.11 -26.83
N LYS A 164 19.87 3.83 -28.12
CA LYS A 164 20.78 4.24 -29.20
C LYS A 164 20.18 5.50 -29.80
N GLY A 165 20.58 6.66 -29.27
CA GLY A 165 20.17 7.93 -29.87
C GLY A 165 20.68 9.17 -29.15
N GLY A 166 21.90 9.61 -29.50
CA GLY A 166 22.23 11.04 -29.53
C GLY A 166 23.14 11.58 -28.43
N LYS A 167 24.44 11.50 -28.65
CA LYS A 167 25.37 12.54 -28.17
C LYS A 167 24.93 13.87 -28.79
N ASN A 168 24.53 14.86 -28.00
CA ASN A 168 24.92 16.24 -28.26
C ASN A 168 24.76 17.11 -27.01
N GLY A 169 25.86 17.76 -26.62
CA GLY A 169 25.91 18.68 -25.51
C GLY A 169 25.17 19.98 -25.79
N GLY A 170 24.68 20.61 -24.73
CA GLY A 170 24.11 21.94 -24.77
C GLY A 170 23.60 22.37 -23.40
N ARG A 171 24.34 23.26 -22.74
CA ARG A 171 24.00 23.92 -21.48
C ARG A 171 22.66 24.67 -21.60
N GLY A 172 21.81 24.62 -20.56
CA GLY A 172 20.55 25.37 -20.57
C GLY A 172 19.78 25.40 -19.24
N ARG A 173 20.36 26.11 -18.25
CA ARG A 173 19.72 26.95 -17.22
C ARG A 173 18.38 26.52 -16.59
N LEU A 174 18.47 26.24 -15.29
CA LEU A 174 17.42 26.19 -14.27
C LEU A 174 16.56 27.47 -14.28
N MET A 175 15.24 27.34 -14.41
CA MET A 175 14.28 28.38 -14.03
C MET A 175 13.33 27.86 -12.96
N SER A 176 13.44 28.49 -11.79
CA SER A 176 12.52 28.45 -10.66
C SER A 176 11.18 29.06 -11.06
N PHE A 177 10.08 28.37 -10.76
CA PHE A 177 8.76 28.99 -10.68
C PHE A 177 8.23 28.88 -9.26
N ARG A 178 8.20 30.04 -8.60
CA ARG A 178 7.22 30.36 -7.55
C ARG A 178 6.07 31.08 -8.23
N THR A 179 4.85 30.63 -7.97
CA THR A 179 3.73 31.45 -7.51
C THR A 179 2.97 30.60 -6.52
#